data_AF-A0A1L9WX78-F1
#
_entry.id   AF-A0A1L9WX78-F1
#
_cell.length_a   1.000
_cell.length_b   1.000
_cell.length_c   1.000
_cell.angle_alpha   90.00
_cell.angle_beta   90.00
_cell.angle_gamma   90.00
#
_symmetry.space_group_name_H-M   'P 1'
#
loop_
_entity.id
_entity.type
_entity.pdbx_description
1 polymer ?
#
loop_
_entity_poly.entity_id
_entity_poly.type
_entity_poly.pdbx_seq_one_letter_code
_entity_poly.pdbx_strand_id
1 'polypeptide(L)'
;MQPPEVDRITGNRGISGKNISLNVYEEDIELHNQTYSAAKQVSETPRAWNYTIETWISVGGWAFTDAGSTQTAWSNMVSSAANRAAFISSLEQFMITYGFDGVDLDWENPGASDRGGSSEDGANSVLLVKQMRSAFGTKYGISPVEMESYVDWFNLMAYDLHGTGDVTDTWTGP
;
A
#
# COMPACT_ATOMS: atom_id res chain seq x y z
N MET A 1 43.37 24.71 10.77
CA MET A 1 43.06 23.61 9.85
C MET A 1 41.57 23.35 9.93
N GLN A 2 40.84 23.59 8.85
CA GLN A 2 39.43 23.24 8.70
C GLN A 2 39.34 21.76 8.33
N PRO A 3 38.38 20.97 8.85
CA PRO A 3 38.17 19.61 8.37
C PRO A 3 37.65 19.63 6.93
N PRO A 4 37.94 18.58 6.12
CA PRO A 4 37.61 18.56 4.72
C PRO A 4 36.11 18.48 4.48
N GLU A 5 35.68 19.21 3.46
CA GLU A 5 34.33 19.26 2.92
C GLU A 5 33.97 17.89 2.34
N VAL A 6 32.90 17.27 2.85
CA VAL A 6 32.37 16.01 2.30
C VAL A 6 31.40 16.36 1.19
N ASP A 7 31.82 16.05 -0.04
CA ASP A 7 31.08 16.24 -1.28
C ASP A 7 29.71 15.55 -1.21
N ARG A 8 28.64 16.33 -1.31
CA ARG A 8 27.24 15.88 -1.19
C ARG A 8 26.66 15.51 -2.54
N ILE A 9 27.27 14.63 -3.33
CA ILE A 9 26.65 14.10 -4.55
C ILE A 9 27.00 12.61 -4.66
N THR A 10 26.01 11.78 -5.00
CA THR A 10 26.02 10.30 -5.13
C THR A 10 25.91 9.47 -3.85
N GLY A 11 24.86 9.68 -3.07
CA GLY A 11 24.42 8.72 -2.05
C GLY A 11 23.29 7.85 -2.59
N ASN A 12 23.59 6.73 -3.24
CA ASN A 12 22.62 5.66 -3.45
C ASN A 12 22.31 5.05 -2.06
N ARG A 13 21.41 5.68 -1.30
CA ARG A 13 20.96 5.16 -0.02
C ARG A 13 19.91 4.09 -0.35
N GLY A 14 20.31 2.82 -0.27
CA GLY A 14 19.35 1.73 -0.31
C GLY A 14 18.25 1.99 0.71
N ILE A 15 17.01 2.11 0.23
CA ILE A 15 15.84 2.26 1.09
C ILE A 15 15.59 0.88 1.70
N SER A 16 15.80 0.78 3.02
CA SER A 16 15.44 -0.40 3.81
C SER A 16 14.04 -0.16 4.38
N GLY A 17 13.00 -0.43 3.59
CA GLY A 17 11.60 -0.34 4.03
C GLY A 17 11.19 -1.57 4.82
N LYS A 18 10.47 -1.40 5.93
CA LYS A 18 9.74 -2.49 6.59
C LYS A 18 8.25 -2.26 6.36
N ASN A 19 7.66 -3.07 5.48
CA ASN A 19 6.21 -3.06 5.29
C ASN A 19 5.56 -3.69 6.51
N ILE A 20 4.67 -2.94 7.17
CA ILE A 20 3.82 -3.48 8.22
C ILE A 20 2.44 -3.62 7.59
N SER A 21 2.10 -4.85 7.19
CA SER A 21 0.77 -5.14 6.70
C SER A 21 -0.20 -5.15 7.88
N LEU A 22 -1.09 -4.17 7.88
CA LEU A 22 -2.19 -4.09 8.81
C LEU A 22 -3.45 -4.25 7.99
N ASN A 23 -4.04 -5.44 8.00
CA ASN A 23 -5.33 -5.66 7.38
C ASN A 23 -6.37 -4.86 8.17
N VAL A 24 -6.77 -3.70 7.65
CA VAL A 24 -7.83 -2.90 8.25
C VAL A 24 -9.15 -3.42 7.71
N TYR A 25 -9.85 -4.21 8.52
CA TYR A 25 -11.18 -4.72 8.24
C TYR A 25 -12.20 -3.71 8.77
N GLU A 26 -12.54 -2.70 7.97
CA GLU A 26 -13.68 -1.85 8.28
C GLU A 26 -14.65 -1.86 7.11
N GLU A 27 -15.95 -1.94 7.44
CA GLU A 27 -17.05 -1.90 6.47
C GLU A 27 -17.27 -0.49 5.91
N ASP A 28 -16.57 0.49 6.47
CA ASP A 28 -16.67 1.91 6.16
C ASP A 28 -15.38 2.45 5.54
N ILE A 29 -15.53 3.50 4.72
CA ILE A 29 -14.49 4.20 3.94
C ILE A 29 -13.43 4.90 4.85
N GLU A 30 -13.46 4.66 6.16
CA GLU A 30 -12.62 5.28 7.18
C GLU A 30 -11.86 4.22 7.98
N LEU A 31 -10.59 4.46 8.29
CA LEU A 31 -9.77 3.55 9.09
C LEU A 31 -9.91 3.89 10.60
N HIS A 32 -10.72 3.15 11.37
CA HIS A 32 -10.78 3.24 12.84
C HIS A 32 -9.81 2.31 13.58
N ASN A 33 -9.73 2.55 14.88
CA ASN A 33 -8.49 2.50 15.63
C ASN A 33 -8.29 1.22 16.47
N GLN A 34 -8.03 0.10 15.79
CA GLN A 34 -7.65 -1.17 16.47
C GLN A 34 -6.22 -1.65 16.24
N THR A 35 -5.35 -0.84 15.60
CA THR A 35 -4.00 -1.25 15.20
C THR A 35 -2.85 -0.55 15.93
N TYR A 36 -3.07 -0.23 17.21
CA TYR A 36 -2.19 0.65 17.98
C TYR A 36 -0.86 0.06 18.44
N SER A 37 -0.83 -1.20 18.90
CA SER A 37 0.32 -1.69 19.67
C SER A 37 1.48 -2.12 18.78
N ALA A 38 1.20 -2.68 17.61
CA ALA A 38 2.22 -3.14 16.67
C ALA A 38 2.88 -1.99 15.90
N ALA A 39 2.08 -1.03 15.39
CA ALA A 39 2.60 0.10 14.61
C ALA A 39 3.54 1.00 15.44
N LYS A 40 3.15 1.31 16.68
CA LYS A 40 3.93 2.16 17.58
C LYS A 40 5.26 1.53 18.02
N GLN A 41 5.30 0.21 18.25
CA GLN A 41 6.55 -0.45 18.64
C GLN A 41 7.60 -0.43 17.52
N VAL A 42 7.18 -0.48 16.26
CA VAL A 42 8.13 -0.48 15.14
C VAL A 42 8.70 0.92 14.87
N SER A 43 7.88 1.98 14.98
CA SER A 43 8.37 3.36 14.85
C SER A 43 9.30 3.79 15.99
N GLU A 44 9.12 3.22 17.18
CA GLU A 44 9.95 3.49 18.38
C GLU A 44 11.18 2.59 18.51
N THR A 45 11.37 1.59 17.62
CA THR A 45 12.54 0.70 17.69
C THR A 45 13.82 1.52 17.43
N PRO A 46 14.83 1.48 18.32
CA PRO A 46 16.05 2.25 18.16
C PRO A 46 16.70 1.96 16.81
N ARG A 47 17.00 3.01 16.05
CA ARG A 47 17.83 2.97 14.83
C ARG A 47 19.27 2.64 15.24
N ALA A 48 19.50 1.38 15.63
CA ALA A 48 20.76 0.88 16.18
C ALA A 48 21.90 0.85 15.14
N TRP A 49 21.56 1.08 13.88
CA TRP A 49 22.46 1.19 12.75
C TRP A 49 22.12 2.49 12.01
N ASN A 50 23.10 3.14 11.38
CA ASN A 50 22.99 4.43 10.69
C ASN A 50 22.08 4.41 9.43
N TYR A 51 20.97 3.66 9.48
CA TYR A 51 19.94 3.54 8.46
C TYR A 51 18.68 4.27 8.93
N THR A 52 18.09 5.04 8.02
CA THR A 52 16.70 5.49 8.11
C THR A 52 15.82 4.31 7.70
N ILE A 53 15.04 3.80 8.65
CA ILE A 53 13.97 2.84 8.38
C ILE A 53 12.69 3.63 8.21
N GLU A 54 11.97 3.36 7.12
CA GLU A 54 10.63 3.87 6.87
C GLU A 54 9.58 2.86 7.29
N THR A 55 8.48 3.35 7.84
CA THR A 55 7.32 2.56 8.25
C THR A 55 6.15 2.86 7.34
N TRP A 56 5.63 1.82 6.69
CA TRP A 56 4.56 1.94 5.71
C TRP A 56 3.33 1.18 6.19
N ILE A 57 2.15 1.77 5.99
CA ILE A 57 0.86 1.11 6.21
C ILE A 57 0.47 0.36 4.93
N SER A 58 0.22 -0.95 5.02
CA SER A 58 -0.44 -1.66 3.91
C SER A 58 -1.95 -1.67 4.10
N VAL A 59 -2.70 -1.42 3.03
CA VAL A 59 -4.17 -1.43 2.99
C VAL A 59 -4.58 -2.50 1.98
N GLY A 60 -5.38 -3.49 2.40
CA GLY A 60 -5.84 -4.58 1.54
C GLY A 60 -5.40 -5.96 2.05
N GLY A 61 -4.70 -6.70 1.19
CA GLY A 61 -4.31 -8.10 1.35
C GLY A 61 -5.36 -9.07 0.81
N TRP A 62 -4.93 -10.26 0.39
CA TRP A 62 -5.79 -11.31 -0.16
C TRP A 62 -7.14 -11.45 0.56
N ALA A 63 -7.16 -11.70 1.87
CA ALA A 63 -8.40 -11.96 2.61
C ALA A 63 -9.40 -10.79 2.64
N PHE A 64 -8.96 -9.56 2.34
CA PHE A 64 -9.84 -8.38 2.33
C PHE A 64 -10.92 -8.46 1.24
N THR A 65 -10.62 -9.14 0.14
CA THR A 65 -11.57 -9.35 -0.97
C THR A 65 -12.30 -10.69 -0.91
N ASP A 66 -12.23 -11.40 0.23
CA ASP A 66 -13.02 -12.63 0.44
C ASP A 66 -14.52 -12.34 0.45
N ALA A 67 -15.32 -13.37 0.16
CA ALA A 67 -16.77 -13.27 0.16
C ALA A 67 -17.26 -12.74 1.51
N GLY A 68 -17.90 -11.58 1.49
CA GLY A 68 -18.23 -10.83 2.71
C GLY A 68 -18.54 -9.36 2.41
N SER A 69 -18.63 -8.55 3.45
CA SER A 69 -18.98 -7.13 3.34
C SER A 69 -17.90 -6.31 2.63
N THR A 70 -16.63 -6.71 2.70
CA THR A 70 -15.50 -6.00 2.09
C THR A 70 -15.19 -6.44 0.66
N GLN A 71 -15.85 -7.48 0.14
CA GLN A 71 -15.54 -8.08 -1.17
C GLN A 71 -15.50 -7.04 -2.32
N THR A 72 -16.42 -6.06 -2.30
CA THR A 72 -16.51 -5.01 -3.35
C THR A 72 -15.92 -3.67 -2.92
N ALA A 73 -15.33 -3.58 -1.73
CA ALA A 73 -14.93 -2.30 -1.13
C ALA A 73 -13.91 -1.55 -1.99
N TRP A 74 -12.92 -2.25 -2.55
CA TRP A 74 -11.94 -1.65 -3.46
C TRP A 74 -12.60 -1.06 -4.71
N SER A 75 -13.39 -1.87 -5.44
CA SER A 75 -14.06 -1.45 -6.67
C SER A 75 -14.97 -0.24 -6.41
N ASN A 76 -15.75 -0.28 -5.33
CA ASN A 76 -16.61 0.83 -4.92
C ASN A 76 -15.82 2.10 -4.56
N MET A 77 -14.72 1.97 -3.81
CA MET A 77 -13.89 3.10 -3.41
C MET A 77 -13.24 3.79 -4.62
N VAL A 78 -12.75 3.03 -5.61
CA VAL A 78 -12.10 3.62 -6.79
C VAL A 78 -13.10 4.18 -7.82
N SER A 79 -14.37 3.74 -7.78
CA SER A 79 -15.39 3.99 -8.81
C SER A 79 -15.71 5.47 -9.09
N SER A 80 -15.49 6.38 -8.13
CA SER A 80 -15.82 7.80 -8.30
C SER A 80 -14.74 8.71 -7.75
N ALA A 81 -14.64 9.92 -8.32
CA ALA A 81 -13.69 10.93 -7.83
C ALA A 81 -13.95 11.34 -6.37
N ALA A 82 -15.21 11.34 -5.94
CA ALA A 82 -15.58 11.68 -4.57
C ALA A 82 -15.14 10.58 -3.58
N ASN A 83 -15.35 9.31 -3.93
CA ASN A 83 -14.95 8.19 -3.07
C ASN A 83 -13.44 8.13 -2.91
N ARG A 84 -12.69 8.28 -4.00
CA ARG A 84 -11.22 8.35 -3.95
C ARG A 84 -10.73 9.51 -3.09
N ALA A 85 -11.33 10.70 -3.24
CA ALA A 85 -10.96 11.85 -2.41
C ALA A 85 -11.22 11.61 -0.91
N ALA A 86 -12.35 10.98 -0.57
CA ALA A 86 -12.67 10.61 0.82
C ALA A 86 -11.65 9.61 1.39
N PHE A 87 -11.34 8.55 0.63
CA PHE A 87 -10.32 7.56 1.02
C PHE A 87 -8.94 8.21 1.22
N ILE A 88 -8.48 9.04 0.27
CA ILE A 88 -7.19 9.73 0.35
C ILE A 88 -7.11 10.60 1.60
N SER A 89 -8.17 11.37 1.90
CA SER A 89 -8.22 12.23 3.09
C SER A 89 -8.17 11.42 4.38
N SER A 90 -8.90 10.30 4.45
CA SER A 90 -8.93 9.44 5.63
C SER A 90 -7.57 8.76 5.85
N LEU A 91 -6.98 8.23 4.78
CA LEU A 91 -5.67 7.61 4.79
C LEU A 91 -4.56 8.60 5.18
N GLU A 92 -4.58 9.83 4.67
CA GLU A 92 -3.61 10.85 5.08
C GLU A 92 -3.72 11.16 6.56
N GLN A 93 -4.94 11.32 7.07
CA GLN A 93 -5.17 11.56 8.49
C GLN A 93 -4.70 10.39 9.35
N PHE A 94 -4.91 9.15 8.90
CA PHE A 94 -4.38 7.95 9.54
C PHE A 94 -2.85 7.98 9.59
N MET A 95 -2.19 8.22 8.44
CA MET A 95 -0.72 8.31 8.39
C MET A 95 -0.16 9.42 9.27
N ILE A 96 -0.81 10.59 9.32
CA ILE A 96 -0.45 11.70 10.22
C ILE A 96 -0.56 11.27 11.69
N THR A 97 -1.71 10.68 12.05
CA THR A 97 -2.02 10.29 13.43
C THR A 97 -1.04 9.24 13.96
N TYR A 98 -0.60 8.32 13.10
CA TYR A 98 0.22 7.17 13.50
C TYR A 98 1.70 7.28 13.12
N GLY A 99 2.10 8.32 12.39
CA GLY A 99 3.49 8.58 12.03
C GLY A 99 4.03 7.62 10.96
N PHE A 100 3.19 7.22 10.00
CA PHE A 100 3.64 6.43 8.85
C PHE A 100 4.35 7.32 7.81
N ASP A 101 5.35 6.76 7.14
CA ASP A 101 6.15 7.40 6.10
C ASP A 101 5.59 7.15 4.69
N GLY A 102 4.67 6.19 4.53
CA GLY A 102 4.06 5.86 3.25
C GLY A 102 2.94 4.83 3.35
N VAL A 103 2.32 4.55 2.20
CA VAL A 103 1.24 3.58 2.05
C VAL A 103 1.55 2.57 0.93
N ASP A 104 1.14 1.33 1.17
CA ASP A 104 1.15 0.22 0.24
C ASP A 104 -0.31 -0.25 0.02
N LEU A 105 -0.85 -0.14 -1.20
CA LEU A 105 -2.23 -0.55 -1.54
C LEU A 105 -2.28 -1.99 -2.05
N ASP A 106 -2.30 -2.95 -1.15
CA ASP A 106 -2.30 -4.39 -1.46
C ASP A 106 -3.67 -4.88 -1.99
N TRP A 107 -4.12 -4.37 -3.14
CA TRP A 107 -5.36 -4.80 -3.79
C TRP A 107 -5.10 -5.99 -4.72
N GLU A 108 -5.58 -7.16 -4.31
CA GLU A 108 -5.40 -8.42 -5.02
C GLU A 108 -6.73 -8.97 -5.57
N ASN A 109 -7.11 -8.73 -6.83
CA ASN A 109 -6.51 -7.82 -7.80
C ASN A 109 -7.61 -6.96 -8.46
N PRO A 110 -7.29 -5.76 -8.99
CA PRO A 110 -8.23 -4.94 -9.75
C PRO A 110 -8.89 -5.72 -10.89
N GLY A 111 -10.22 -5.71 -10.97
CA GLY A 111 -10.98 -6.36 -12.04
C GLY A 111 -11.16 -7.87 -11.94
N ALA A 112 -10.69 -8.51 -10.87
CA ALA A 112 -10.97 -9.91 -10.59
C ALA A 112 -12.45 -10.08 -10.18
N SER A 113 -13.30 -10.52 -11.11
CA SER A 113 -14.75 -10.61 -10.90
C SER A 113 -15.17 -11.57 -9.79
N ASP A 114 -14.40 -12.64 -9.57
CA ASP A 114 -14.56 -13.61 -8.48
C ASP A 114 -14.19 -13.02 -7.09
N ARG A 115 -13.53 -11.86 -7.09
CA ARG A 115 -13.10 -11.09 -5.92
C ARG A 115 -13.84 -9.76 -5.78
N GLY A 116 -14.98 -9.59 -6.45
CA GLY A 116 -15.80 -8.38 -6.38
C GLY A 116 -15.30 -7.20 -7.23
N GLY A 117 -14.37 -7.45 -8.15
CA GLY A 117 -13.84 -6.45 -9.08
C GLY A 117 -14.74 -6.20 -10.31
N SER A 118 -14.49 -5.07 -10.96
CA SER A 118 -15.13 -4.61 -12.21
C SER A 118 -14.10 -4.32 -13.30
N SER A 119 -14.52 -4.33 -14.57
CA SER A 119 -13.62 -4.03 -15.70
C SER A 119 -12.99 -2.63 -15.65
N GLU A 120 -13.62 -1.70 -14.94
CA GLU A 120 -13.23 -0.30 -14.79
C GLU A 120 -12.14 -0.12 -13.72
N ASP A 121 -11.92 -1.11 -12.87
CA ASP A 121 -11.04 -1.04 -11.70
C ASP A 121 -9.60 -0.66 -12.07
N GLY A 122 -9.08 -1.17 -13.19
CA GLY A 122 -7.73 -0.85 -13.66
C GLY A 122 -7.57 0.64 -14.02
N ALA A 123 -8.53 1.24 -14.72
CA ALA A 123 -8.48 2.67 -15.02
C ALA A 123 -8.70 3.52 -13.77
N ASN A 124 -9.59 3.08 -12.88
CA ASN A 124 -9.93 3.79 -11.66
C ASN A 124 -8.82 3.75 -10.61
N SER A 125 -8.06 2.65 -10.51
CA SER A 125 -6.88 2.57 -9.67
C SER A 125 -5.81 3.56 -10.12
N VAL A 126 -5.61 3.75 -11.44
CA VAL A 126 -4.70 4.77 -11.99
C VAL A 126 -5.09 6.17 -11.53
N LEU A 127 -6.39 6.47 -11.56
CA LEU A 127 -6.90 7.75 -11.08
C LEU A 127 -6.71 7.92 -9.57
N LEU A 128 -6.83 6.84 -8.78
CA LEU A 128 -6.58 6.87 -7.33
C LEU A 128 -5.14 7.27 -7.04
N VAL A 129 -4.15 6.55 -7.58
CA VAL A 129 -2.73 6.83 -7.28
C VAL A 129 -2.31 8.20 -7.80
N LYS A 130 -2.82 8.64 -8.95
CA LYS A 130 -2.58 10.00 -9.44
C LYS A 130 -3.10 11.08 -8.47
N GLN A 131 -4.28 10.85 -7.89
CA GLN A 131 -4.86 11.75 -6.89
C GLN A 131 -4.10 11.69 -5.56
N MET A 132 -3.68 10.50 -5.12
CA MET A 132 -2.83 10.31 -3.94
C MET A 132 -1.50 11.04 -4.10
N ARG A 133 -0.80 10.90 -5.24
CA ARG A 133 0.45 11.62 -5.49
C ARG A 133 0.26 13.14 -5.44
N SER A 134 -0.87 13.62 -5.95
CA SER A 134 -1.21 15.05 -5.91
C SER A 134 -1.47 15.54 -4.48
N ALA A 135 -2.08 14.71 -3.63
CA ALA A 135 -2.36 15.03 -2.23
C ALA A 135 -1.11 14.93 -1.34
N PHE A 136 -0.36 13.83 -1.46
CA PHE A 136 0.78 13.52 -0.59
C PHE A 136 2.07 14.24 -1.01
N GLY A 137 2.17 14.65 -2.28
CA GLY A 137 3.38 15.22 -2.84
C GLY A 137 4.59 14.28 -2.70
N THR A 138 5.66 14.80 -2.10
CA THR A 138 6.88 14.03 -1.76
C THR A 138 6.97 13.73 -0.27
N LYS A 139 5.91 13.97 0.51
CA LYS A 139 5.91 13.79 1.96
C LYS A 139 5.74 12.32 2.34
N TYR A 140 4.86 11.62 1.63
CA TYR A 140 4.59 10.20 1.85
C TYR A 140 4.90 9.40 0.59
N GLY A 141 5.43 8.21 0.80
CA GLY A 141 5.64 7.25 -0.26
C GLY A 141 4.36 6.49 -0.66
N ILE A 142 4.28 6.03 -1.91
CA ILE A 142 3.15 5.27 -2.45
C ILE A 142 3.64 4.03 -3.22
N SER A 143 3.04 2.89 -2.88
CA SER A 143 3.07 1.57 -3.56
C SER A 143 1.59 1.11 -3.66
N PRO A 144 1.07 0.37 -4.67
CA PRO A 144 1.66 -0.46 -5.72
C PRO A 144 0.93 -0.33 -7.10
N VAL A 145 1.16 -1.34 -7.97
CA VAL A 145 0.54 -1.73 -9.27
C VAL A 145 0.54 -0.72 -10.43
N GLU A 146 1.31 -1.05 -11.48
CA GLU A 146 1.26 -0.53 -12.87
C GLU A 146 1.13 0.99 -13.07
N MET A 147 1.83 1.78 -12.26
CA MET A 147 1.80 3.24 -12.35
C MET A 147 3.18 3.85 -12.17
N GLU A 148 4.14 3.36 -12.95
CA GLU A 148 5.58 3.69 -12.87
C GLU A 148 5.87 5.18 -12.67
N SER A 149 5.08 6.08 -13.28
CA SER A 149 5.27 7.53 -13.15
C SER A 149 4.83 8.14 -11.81
N TYR A 150 4.11 7.41 -10.97
CA TYR A 150 3.47 7.94 -9.75
C TYR A 150 3.81 7.18 -8.46
N VAL A 151 4.48 6.04 -8.55
CA VAL A 151 4.88 5.20 -7.39
C VAL A 151 6.37 5.36 -7.09
N ASP A 152 6.75 5.20 -5.82
CA ASP A 152 8.15 5.31 -5.41
C ASP A 152 8.92 3.99 -5.62
N TRP A 153 8.23 2.86 -5.50
CA TRP A 153 8.77 1.50 -5.69
C TRP A 153 7.62 0.48 -5.85
N PHE A 154 7.96 -0.77 -6.20
CA PHE A 154 6.98 -1.83 -6.43
C PHE A 154 7.32 -3.10 -5.63
N ASN A 155 6.34 -3.60 -4.87
CA ASN A 155 6.34 -4.93 -4.29
C ASN A 155 5.91 -5.96 -5.36
N LEU A 156 6.86 -6.73 -5.90
CA LEU A 156 6.50 -7.88 -6.73
C LEU A 156 6.18 -9.08 -5.84
N MET A 157 4.92 -9.52 -5.87
CA MET A 157 4.47 -10.77 -5.23
C MET A 157 4.96 -12.00 -6.01
N ALA A 158 6.28 -12.21 -6.04
CA ALA A 158 6.93 -13.33 -6.74
C ALA A 158 6.90 -14.63 -5.92
N TYR A 159 5.72 -14.96 -5.39
CA TYR A 159 5.40 -16.15 -4.60
C TYR A 159 3.97 -16.59 -4.91
N ASP A 160 3.52 -17.73 -4.37
CA ASP A 160 2.22 -18.36 -4.69
C ASP A 160 1.98 -18.63 -6.19
N LEU A 161 3.07 -18.83 -6.93
CA LEU A 161 3.04 -19.29 -8.33
C LEU A 161 2.44 -20.70 -8.47
N HIS A 162 2.47 -21.47 -7.38
CA HIS A 162 1.85 -22.79 -7.27
C HIS A 162 1.23 -22.97 -5.89
N GLY A 163 0.12 -23.69 -5.82
CA GLY A 163 -0.59 -23.92 -4.57
C GLY A 163 -1.62 -25.04 -4.66
N THR A 164 -2.30 -25.32 -3.55
CA THR A 164 -3.36 -26.35 -3.52
C THR A 164 -4.54 -26.02 -4.44
N GLY A 165 -4.66 -24.78 -4.94
CA GLY A 165 -5.64 -24.40 -5.96
C GLY A 165 -5.33 -24.93 -7.36
N ASP A 166 -4.07 -25.31 -7.65
CA ASP A 166 -3.66 -25.80 -8.97
C ASP A 166 -4.28 -27.14 -9.33
N VAL A 167 -4.66 -27.95 -8.33
CA VAL A 167 -5.18 -29.31 -8.55
C VAL A 167 -6.49 -29.36 -9.34
N THR A 168 -7.18 -28.23 -9.47
CA THR A 168 -8.42 -28.10 -10.25
C THR A 168 -8.29 -27.15 -11.43
N ASP A 169 -7.15 -26.48 -11.61
CA ASP A 169 -6.94 -25.52 -12.69
C ASP A 169 -6.54 -26.23 -13.99
N THR A 170 -7.09 -25.76 -15.12
CA THR A 170 -6.90 -26.41 -16.42
C THR A 170 -5.55 -26.15 -17.07
N TRP A 171 -4.79 -25.16 -16.57
CA TRP A 171 -3.52 -24.70 -17.11
C TRP A 171 -2.34 -24.99 -16.17
N THR A 172 -2.57 -25.02 -14.86
CA THR A 172 -1.53 -25.29 -13.85
C THR A 172 -1.67 -26.63 -13.12
N GLY A 173 -2.77 -27.35 -13.33
CA GLY A 173 -2.97 -28.72 -12.83
C GLY A 173 -2.24 -29.81 -13.63
N PRO A 174 -2.14 -31.04 -13.10
CA PRO A 174 -1.49 -32.18 -13.76
C PRO A 174 -2.18 -32.66 -15.05
#